data_AF-A0A2V7IAL9-F1
#
_entry.id   AF-A0A2V7IAL9-F1
#
_cell.length_a   1.000
_cell.length_b   1.000
_cell.length_c   1.000
_cell.angle_alpha   90.00
_cell.angle_beta   90.00
_cell.angle_gamma   90.00
#
_symmetry.space_group_name_H-M   'P 1'
#
loop_
_entity.id
_entity.type
_entity.pdbx_description
1 polymer ?
#
loop_
_entity_poly.entity_id
_entity_poly.type
_entity_poly.pdbx_seq_one_letter_code
_entity_poly.pdbx_strand_id
1 'polypeptide(L)' 'MTPVLVGPTAVAKTAVVAAWAECEPVTVVSADARQVYRGLDIGTAKPSGALL' A
#
# COMPACT_ATOMS: atom_id res chain seq x y z
N MET A 1 8.67 7.77 -13.68
CA MET A 1 9.67 7.35 -12.67
C MET A 1 9.00 6.27 -11.82
N THR A 2 9.75 5.28 -11.33
CA THR A 2 9.18 4.19 -10.50
C THR A 2 9.81 4.24 -9.10
N PRO A 3 9.32 5.11 -8.21
CA PRO A 3 9.81 5.20 -6.85
C PRO A 3 9.47 3.93 -6.05
N VAL A 4 10.30 3.58 -5.07
CA VAL A 4 10.08 2.46 -4.17
C VAL A 4 9.94 2.98 -2.75
N LEU A 5 8.78 2.75 -2.12
CA LEU A 5 8.54 3.11 -0.72
C LEU A 5 8.84 1.92 0.18
N VAL A 6 9.95 2.01 0.93
CA VAL A 6 10.42 0.96 1.84
C VAL A 6 10.26 1.34 3.30
N GLY A 7 10.29 0.35 4.19
CA GLY A 7 10.22 0.54 5.64
C GLY A 7 9.64 -0.68 6.36
N PRO A 8 9.78 -0.79 7.69
CA PRO A 8 9.26 -1.93 8.45
C PRO A 8 7.73 -1.99 8.43
N THR A 9 7.16 -3.10 8.92
CA THR A 9 5.71 -3.20 9.14
C THR A 9 5.26 -2.20 10.21
N ALA A 10 4.01 -1.74 10.13
CA ALA A 10 3.40 -0.80 11.08
C ALA A 10 3.96 0.64 11.12
N VAL A 11 4.77 1.06 10.14
CA VAL A 11 5.23 2.47 9.99
C VAL A 11 4.33 3.31 9.07
N ALA A 12 3.09 2.89 8.85
CA ALA A 12 2.09 3.64 8.07
C ALA A 12 2.47 3.97 6.60
N LYS A 13 3.27 3.12 5.93
CA LYS A 13 3.62 3.30 4.49
C LYS A 13 2.38 3.54 3.61
N THR A 14 1.29 2.83 3.86
CA THR A 14 0.02 2.98 3.12
C THR A 14 -0.55 4.40 3.23
N ALA A 15 -0.42 5.06 4.39
CA ALA A 15 -0.88 6.44 4.58
C ALA A 15 -0.03 7.45 3.79
N VAL A 16 1.29 7.20 3.68
CA VAL A 16 2.18 8.02 2.85
C VAL A 16 1.80 7.93 1.38
N VAL A 17 1.49 6.72 0.90
CA VAL A 17 1.03 6.53 -0.49
C VAL A 17 -0.31 7.22 -0.75
N ALA A 18 -1.25 7.16 0.21
CA ALA A 18 -2.53 7.87 0.11
C ALA A 18 -2.33 9.39 -0.04
N ALA A 19 -1.49 9.97 0.81
CA ALA A 19 -1.19 11.40 0.76
C ALA A 19 -0.47 11.78 -0.55
N TRP A 20 0.40 10.92 -1.09
CA TRP A 20 1.03 11.17 -2.40
C TRP A 20 0.00 11.16 -3.53
N ALA A 21 -0.98 10.25 -3.50
CA ALA A 21 -2.03 10.18 -4.51
C ALA A 21 -2.92 11.43 -4.57
N GLU A 22 -2.98 12.24 -3.50
CA GLU A 22 -3.66 13.54 -3.49
C GLU A 22 -2.89 14.63 -4.26
N CYS A 23 -1.56 14.49 -4.39
CA CYS A 23 -0.69 15.46 -5.05
C CYS A 23 -0.56 15.20 -6.56
N GLU A 24 -0.53 13.94 -6.98
CA GLU A 24 -0.43 13.56 -8.38
C GLU A 24 -1.01 12.15 -8.65
N PRO A 25 -1.38 11.84 -9.91
CA PRO A 25 -1.85 10.50 -10.28
C PRO A 25 -0.74 9.45 -10.10
N VAL A 26 -0.90 8.57 -9.12
CA VAL A 26 0.04 7.46 -8.86
C VAL A 26 -0.68 6.12 -8.97
N THR A 27 -0.02 5.16 -9.62
CA THR A 27 -0.44 3.75 -9.61
C THR A 27 0.37 3.00 -8.56
N VAL A 28 -0.31 2.36 -7.62
CA VAL A 28 0.32 1.66 -6.51
C VAL A 28 0.43 0.18 -6.83
N VAL A 29 1.61 -0.40 -6.63
CA VAL A 29 1.83 -1.85 -6.69
C VAL A 29 2.30 -2.30 -5.32
N SER A 30 1.56 -3.21 -4.69
CA SER A 30 2.00 -3.78 -3.41
C SER A 30 3.21 -4.68 -3.62
N ALA A 31 4.25 -4.45 -2.81
CA ALA A 31 5.44 -5.30 -2.72
C ALA A 31 5.43 -6.17 -1.45
N ASP A 32 4.27 -6.30 -0.78
CA ASP A 32 4.12 -7.18 0.39
C ASP A 32 3.78 -8.61 -0.05
N ALA A 33 4.64 -9.56 0.32
CA ALA A 33 4.52 -10.97 -0.09
C ALA A 33 3.26 -11.67 0.46
N ARG A 34 2.57 -11.11 1.46
CA ARG A 34 1.38 -11.70 2.07
C ARG A 34 0.08 -11.07 1.57
N GLN A 35 0.10 -9.82 1.11
CA GLN A 35 -1.09 -9.14 0.59
C GLN A 35 -1.64 -9.74 -0.72
N VAL A 36 -0.88 -10.61 -1.38
CA VAL A 36 -1.31 -11.34 -2.58
C VAL A 36 -2.38 -12.42 -2.29
N TYR A 37 -2.47 -12.91 -1.05
CA TYR A 37 -3.40 -14.00 -0.70
C TYR A 37 -4.84 -13.51 -0.60
N ARG A 38 -5.75 -14.07 -1.40
CA ARG A 38 -7.19 -13.75 -1.36
C ARG A 38 -7.83 -14.20 -0.03
N GLY A 39 -8.72 -13.38 0.53
CA GLY A 39 -9.43 -13.66 1.78
C GLY A 39 -8.61 -13.45 3.06
N LEU A 40 -7.32 -13.11 2.95
CA LEU A 40 -6.44 -12.83 4.09
C LEU A 40 -6.22 -11.33 4.29
N ASP A 41 -7.30 -10.55 4.38
CA ASP A 41 -7.18 -9.08 4.31
C ASP A 41 -6.76 -8.44 5.64
N ILE A 42 -7.38 -8.87 6.76
CA ILE A 42 -7.13 -8.30 8.09
C ILE A 42 -5.70 -8.59 8.56
N GLY A 43 -5.27 -9.86 8.53
CA GLY A 43 -3.96 -10.27 9.02
C GLY A 43 -2.76 -9.79 8.17
N THR A 44 -3.01 -9.28 6.96
CA THR A 44 -1.96 -8.73 6.08
C THR A 44 -2.09 -7.22 5.89
N ALA A 45 -2.95 -6.58 6.70
CA ALA A 45 -3.18 -5.15 6.68
C ALA A 45 -3.42 -4.62 5.26
N LYS A 46 -4.21 -5.34 4.44
CA LYS A 46 -4.54 -4.84 3.11
C LYS A 46 -5.28 -3.51 3.23
N PRO A 47 -4.97 -2.53 2.36
CA PRO A 47 -5.76 -1.33 2.29
C PRO A 47 -7.21 -1.68 1.97
N SER A 48 -8.15 -1.04 2.66
CA SER A 48 -9.58 -1.11 2.36
C SER A 48 -9.96 -0.04 1.34
N GLY A 49 -10.91 -0.32 0.45
CA GLY A 49 -11.53 0.70 -0.41
C GLY A 49 -10.49 1.53 -1.19
N ALA A 50 -10.74 2.84 -1.34
CA ALA A 50 -10.10 3.87 -2.18
C ALA A 50 -8.58 3.81 -2.54
N LEU A 51 -7.80 2.93 -1.94
CA LEU A 51 -6.39 2.62 -2.23
C LEU A 51 -6.16 1.32 -3.02
N LEU A 52 -7.20 0.50 -3.24
CA LEU A 52 -7.22 -0.68 -4.13
C LEU A 52 -7.65 -0.28 -5.55
#